data_AF-A0A8T8E211-F1
#
_entry.id   AF-A0A8T8E211-F1
#
_cell.length_a   1.000
_cell.length_b   1.000
_cell.length_c   1.000
_cell.angle_alpha   90.00
_cell.angle_beta   90.00
_cell.angle_gamma   90.00
#
_symmetry.space_group_name_H-M   'P 1'
#
loop_
_entity.id
_entity.type
_entity.pdbx_description
1 polymer ?
#
loop_
_entity_poly.entity_id
_entity_poly.type
_entity_poly.pdbx_seq_one_letter_code
_entity_poly.pdbx_strand_id
1 'polypeptide(L)' 'MARNKQIRVNESDLSALKTARDEIDDSLALGAVARLGAMQLLNEDSNGDIEVGF' A
#
# COMPACT_ATOMS: atom_id res chain seq x y z
N MET A 1 -1.33 16.64 15.40
CA MET A 1 0.06 16.55 14.91
C MET A 1 0.18 15.26 14.09
N ALA A 2 0.51 15.35 12.80
CA ALA A 2 0.73 14.16 11.98
C ALA A 2 2.03 13.48 12.45
N ARG A 3 1.93 12.27 13.02
CA ARG A 3 3.10 11.47 13.35
C ARG A 3 3.71 11.00 12.03
N ASN A 4 4.87 11.54 11.66
CA ASN A 4 5.66 11.02 10.54
C ASN A 4 6.15 9.62 10.95
N LYS A 5 5.39 8.59 10.57
CA LYS A 5 5.76 7.19 10.81
C LYS A 5 6.68 6.76 9.68
N GLN A 6 7.93 6.45 10.02
CA GLN A 6 8.85 5.81 9.08
C GLN A 6 8.57 4.31 9.07
N ILE A 7 8.16 3.79 7.92
CA ILE A 7 7.95 2.35 7.70
C ILE A 7 9.18 1.83 6.97
N ARG A 8 9.79 0.77 7.51
CA ARG A 8 10.86 0.04 6.82
C ARG A 8 10.23 -1.06 5.98
N VAL A 9 10.64 -1.14 4.73
CA VAL A 9 10.23 -2.19 3.78
C VAL A 9 11.45 -2.93 3.29
N ASN A 10 11.31 -4.21 2.95
CA ASN A 10 12.38 -4.96 2.32
C ASN A 10 12.49 -4.58 0.82
N GLU A 11 13.51 -5.11 0.14
CA GLU A 11 13.76 -4.78 -1.26
C GLU A 11 12.67 -5.31 -2.21
N SER A 12 12.12 -6.49 -1.92
CA SER A 12 11.04 -7.10 -2.71
C SER A 12 9.77 -6.25 -2.67
N ASP A 13 9.37 -5.83 -1.47
CA ASP A 13 8.20 -4.97 -1.24
C ASP A 13 8.40 -3.58 -1.86
N LEU A 14 9.62 -3.04 -1.76
CA LEU A 14 9.95 -1.77 -2.39
C LEU A 14 9.87 -1.84 -3.92
N SER A 15 10.28 -2.97 -4.50
CA SER A 15 10.15 -3.22 -5.93
C SER A 15 8.68 -3.28 -6.34
N ALA A 16 7.85 -4.04 -5.62
CA ALA A 16 6.42 -4.14 -5.87
C ALA A 16 5.72 -2.77 -5.78
N LEU A 17 6.07 -1.95 -4.78
CA LEU A 17 5.55 -0.58 -4.63
C LEU A 17 5.93 0.34 -5.78
N LYS A 18 7.13 0.19 -6.34
CA LYS A 18 7.56 0.95 -7.52
C LYS A 18 6.78 0.55 -8.76
N THR A 19 6.62 -0.75 -9.01
CA THR A 19 5.81 -1.25 -10.13
C THR A 19 4.38 -0.73 -10.03
N ALA A 20 3.74 -0.87 -8.86
CA ALA A 20 2.39 -0.37 -8.63
C ALA A 20 2.27 1.14 -8.81
N ARG A 21 3.30 1.91 -8.40
CA ARG A 21 3.36 3.34 -8.68
C ARG A 21 3.38 3.61 -10.17
N ASP A 22 4.28 2.96 -10.89
CA ASP A 22 4.51 3.22 -12.32
C ASP A 22 3.28 2.84 -13.16
N GLU A 23 2.46 1.89 -12.70
CA GLU A 23 1.16 1.55 -13.30
C GLU A 23 0.08 2.62 -13.06
N ILE A 24 0.14 3.35 -11.95
CA ILE A 24 -0.83 4.40 -11.59
C ILE A 24 -0.40 5.74 -12.18
N ASP A 25 0.77 6.22 -11.79
CA ASP A 25 1.39 7.49 -12.16
C ASP A 25 2.82 7.54 -11.57
N ASP A 26 3.83 7.57 -12.44
CA ASP A 26 5.26 7.53 -12.09
C ASP A 26 5.74 8.79 -11.35
N SER A 27 4.96 9.86 -11.37
CA SER A 27 5.22 11.11 -10.64
C SER A 27 4.86 11.03 -9.16
N LEU A 28 4.09 10.02 -8.73
CA LEU A 28 3.65 9.88 -7.34
C LEU A 28 4.80 9.48 -6.39
N ALA A 29 4.72 9.96 -5.16
CA ALA A 29 5.61 9.46 -4.10
C ALA A 29 5.24 8.03 -3.71
N LEU A 30 6.22 7.15 -3.51
CA LEU A 30 5.99 5.75 -3.08
C LEU A 30 5.16 5.66 -1.79
N GLY A 31 5.33 6.61 -0.87
CA GLY A 31 4.52 6.68 0.35
C GLY A 31 3.04 6.97 0.12
N ALA A 32 2.69 7.65 -0.98
CA ALA A 32 1.30 7.88 -1.36
C ALA A 32 0.66 6.58 -1.87
N VAL A 33 1.37 5.83 -2.72
CA VAL A 33 0.93 4.52 -3.22
C VAL A 33 0.76 3.52 -2.09
N ALA A 34 1.73 3.45 -1.18
CA ALA A 34 1.63 2.60 0.01
C ALA A 34 0.43 2.97 0.90
N ARG A 35 0.12 4.26 1.04
CA ARG A 35 -1.06 4.71 1.80
C ARG A 35 -2.37 4.30 1.11
N LEU A 36 -2.44 4.45 -0.22
CA LEU A 36 -3.63 4.07 -1.00
C LEU A 36 -3.90 2.56 -0.88
N GLY A 37 -2.88 1.73 -1.07
CA GLY A 37 -3.01 0.28 -0.89
C GLY A 37 -3.41 -0.10 0.53
N ALA A 38 -2.83 0.53 1.54
CA ALA A 38 -3.21 0.29 2.93
C ALA A 38 -4.67 0.69 3.22
N MET A 39 -5.16 1.78 2.62
CA MET A 39 -6.57 2.20 2.74
C MET A 39 -7.52 1.21 2.05
N GLN A 40 -7.14 0.65 0.91
CA GLN A 40 -7.93 -0.38 0.22
C GLN A 40 -8.06 -1.63 1.09
N LEU A 41 -6.94 -2.15 1.60
CA LEU A 41 -6.94 -3.32 2.48
C LEU A 41 -7.78 -3.10 3.75
N LEU A 42 -7.71 -1.91 4.36
CA LEU A 42 -8.53 -1.58 5.53
C LEU A 42 -10.03 -1.51 5.20
N ASN A 43 -10.39 -1.06 4.00
CA ASN A 43 -11.78 -1.05 3.56
C ASN A 43 -12.30 -2.46 3.26
N GLU A 44 -11.45 -3.33 2.70
CA GLU A 44 -11.76 -4.75 2.47
C GLU A 44 -11.96 -5.50 3.79
N ASP A 45 -11.07 -5.27 4.76
CA ASP A 45 -11.17 -5.83 6.12
C ASP A 45 -12.43 -5.32 6.86
N SER A 46 -12.75 -4.03 6.71
CA SER A 46 -13.94 -3.42 7.32
C SER A 46 -15.26 -3.89 6.70
N ASN A 47 -15.25 -4.34 5.44
CA ASN A 47 -16.44 -4.86 4.74
C ASN A 47 -16.62 -6.37 4.93
N GLY A 48 -15.70 -7.07 5.60
CA GLY A 48 -15.89 -8.46 6.04
C GLY A 48 -15.97 -9.52 4.94
N ASP A 49 -15.48 -9.22 3.73
CA ASP A 49 -15.61 -10.07 2.54
C ASP A 49 -14.27 -10.78 2.18
N ILE A 50 -13.50 -11.17 3.20
CA ILE A 50 -12.29 -11.97 3.01
C ILE A 50 -12.66 -13.45 3.17
N GLU A 51 -13.13 -14.08 2.08
CA GLU A 51 -13.10 -15.54 1.96
C GLU A 51 -11.64 -16.00 1.81
N VAL A 52 -10.95 -16.16 2.94
CA VAL A 52 -9.70 -16.95 2.98
C VAL A 52 -10.05 -18.42 2.86
N GLY A 53 -10.14 -18.91 1.61
CA GLY A 53 -10.11 -20.33 1.28
C GLY A 53 -8.71 -20.89 1.54
N PHE A 54 -8.62 -21.89 2.42
CA PHE A 54 -7.42 -22.67 2.70
C PHE A 54 -7.06 -23.61 1.54
#